data_AF-A0AA36G2S7-F1
#
_entry.id   AF-A0AA36G2S7-F1
#
_cell.length_a   1.000
_cell.length_b   1.000
_cell.length_c   1.000
_cell.angle_alpha   90.00
_cell.angle_beta   90.00
_cell.angle_gamma   90.00
#
_symmetry.space_group_name_H-M   'P 1'
#
loop_
_entity.id
_entity.type
_entity.pdbx_description
1 polymer ?
#
loop_
_entity_poly.entity_id
_entity_poly.type
_entity_poly.pdbx_seq_one_letter_code
_entity_poly.pdbx_strand_id
1 'polypeptide(L)'
;MYGHEKPEEKLVRMVRKYFASNPEEKKRQNDEPEDPRPQDCCGLSCNPCIFDLHQQDIVHWAKECARSIDTDTGKTLFEDIMGVEEEKHGEREAFSRDEYHPLNIIAVESLNACTKLFRFKVDVGRINLPLGCHLIASRQPGTIYSYLPACNNIQIRTVKSVHL
;
A
#
# COMPACT_ATOMS: atom_id res chain seq x y z
N MET A 1 0.39 -29.02 20.52
CA MET A 1 1.17 -28.36 19.45
C MET A 1 1.29 -26.91 19.85
N TYR A 2 2.49 -26.44 20.19
CA TYR A 2 2.69 -25.09 20.71
C TYR A 2 2.39 -24.05 19.63
N GLY A 3 1.38 -23.21 19.88
CA GLY A 3 1.04 -22.08 19.02
C GLY A 3 2.10 -21.01 19.16
N HIS A 4 3.03 -20.97 18.21
CA HIS A 4 3.92 -19.82 18.07
C HIS A 4 3.08 -18.65 17.53
N GLU A 5 2.89 -17.62 18.35
CA GLU A 5 2.33 -16.33 17.92
C GLU A 5 3.17 -15.81 16.75
N LYS A 6 2.51 -15.43 15.65
CA LYS A 6 3.24 -14.89 14.50
C LYS A 6 3.88 -13.55 14.89
N PRO A 7 5.07 -13.21 14.38
CA PRO A 7 5.73 -11.94 14.68
C PRO A 7 4.83 -10.72 14.44
N GLU A 8 4.01 -10.76 13.39
CA GLU A 8 3.08 -9.68 13.04
C GLU A 8 1.97 -9.52 14.08
N GLU A 9 1.43 -10.62 14.60
CA GLU A 9 0.40 -10.61 15.64
C GLU A 9 0.97 -10.06 16.96
N LYS A 10 2.19 -10.48 17.30
CA LYS A 10 2.94 -9.96 18.45
C LYS A 10 3.18 -8.46 18.33
N LEU A 11 3.55 -7.98 17.14
CA LEU A 11 3.81 -6.56 16.86
C LEU A 11 2.55 -5.72 17.08
N VAL A 12 1.43 -6.11 16.45
CA VAL A 12 0.13 -5.43 16.60
C VAL A 12 -0.27 -5.35 18.08
N ARG A 13 -0.17 -6.46 18.80
CA ARG A 13 -0.48 -6.52 20.23
C ARG A 13 0.39 -5.56 21.05
N MET A 14 1.67 -5.45 20.73
CA MET A 14 2.60 -4.60 21.46
C MET A 14 2.39 -3.11 21.18
N VAL A 15 2.13 -2.74 19.93
CA VAL A 15 1.78 -1.36 19.53
C VAL A 15 0.50 -0.91 20.22
N ARG A 16 -0.55 -1.73 20.22
CA ARG A 16 -1.80 -1.43 20.94
C ARG A 16 -1.57 -1.22 22.43
N LYS A 17 -0.76 -2.07 23.06
CA LYS A 17 -0.40 -1.93 24.48
C LYS A 17 0.35 -0.62 24.74
N TYR A 18 1.29 -0.26 23.87
CA TYR A 18 2.04 0.99 23.99
C TYR A 18 1.13 2.21 23.96
N PHE A 19 0.25 2.30 22.96
CA PHE A 19 -0.66 3.44 22.84
C PHE A 19 -1.75 3.47 23.92
N ALA A 20 -2.14 2.32 24.47
CA ALA A 20 -3.02 2.27 25.63
C ALA A 20 -2.35 2.88 26.89
N SER A 21 -1.03 2.73 27.03
CA SER A 21 -0.24 3.36 28.10
C SER A 21 0.17 4.81 27.79
N ASN A 22 0.20 5.20 26.51
CA ASN A 22 0.70 6.49 26.03
C ASN A 22 -0.31 7.20 25.09
N PRO A 23 -1.46 7.67 25.62
CA PRO A 23 -2.53 8.23 24.79
C PRO A 23 -2.16 9.54 24.07
N GLU A 24 -1.24 10.33 24.61
CA GLU A 24 -0.76 11.56 23.96
C GLU A 24 0.17 11.27 22.77
N GLU A 25 0.81 10.10 22.74
CA GLU A 25 1.56 9.65 21.56
C GLU A 25 0.63 9.13 20.48
N LYS A 26 -0.44 8.43 20.89
CA LYS A 26 -1.47 7.94 19.95
C LYS A 26 -2.05 9.07 19.09
N LYS A 27 -2.31 10.25 19.68
CA LYS A 27 -2.83 11.43 18.95
C LYS A 27 -1.92 11.94 17.83
N ARG A 28 -0.62 11.64 17.90
CA ARG A 28 0.39 12.08 16.93
C ARG A 28 0.62 11.06 15.81
N GLN A 29 0.04 9.87 15.93
CA GLN A 29 0.19 8.77 14.99
C GLN A 29 -1.04 8.66 14.07
N ASN A 30 -0.87 8.02 12.91
CA ASN A 30 -2.01 7.66 12.06
C ASN A 30 -2.99 6.74 12.80
N ASP A 31 -4.28 6.94 12.57
CA ASP A 31 -5.33 6.10 13.14
C ASP A 31 -5.21 4.65 12.72
N GLU A 32 -5.57 3.76 13.65
CA GLU A 32 -5.69 2.33 13.39
C GLU A 32 -6.83 2.09 12.40
N PRO A 33 -6.64 1.23 11.37
CA PRO A 33 -7.72 0.82 10.48
C PRO A 33 -8.96 0.35 11.25
N GLU A 34 -10.13 0.80 10.82
CA GLU A 34 -11.40 0.41 11.43
C GLU A 34 -11.78 -1.00 10.97
N ASP A 35 -12.28 -1.81 11.90
CA ASP A 35 -12.76 -3.16 11.61
C ASP A 35 -13.85 -3.12 10.52
N PRO A 36 -13.76 -3.98 9.48
CA PRO A 36 -14.77 -4.02 8.43
C PRO A 36 -16.10 -4.51 9.02
N ARG A 37 -17.18 -3.86 8.61
CA ARG A 37 -18.51 -4.22 9.09
C ARG A 37 -18.98 -5.51 8.40
N PRO A 38 -19.89 -6.28 9.00
CA PRO A 38 -20.44 -7.48 8.36
C PRO A 38 -21.05 -7.22 6.97
N GLN A 39 -21.60 -6.03 6.75
CA GLN A 39 -22.16 -5.58 5.47
C GLN A 39 -21.10 -5.31 4.38
N ASP A 40 -19.84 -5.08 4.76
CA ASP A 40 -18.73 -4.90 3.82
C ASP A 40 -18.25 -6.27 3.28
N CYS A 41 -18.71 -7.37 3.88
CA CYS A 41 -18.49 -8.73 3.38
C CYS A 41 -19.44 -9.06 2.24
N CYS A 42 -18.88 -9.50 1.11
CA CYS A 42 -19.63 -10.00 -0.05
C CYS A 42 -20.50 -11.23 0.26
N GLY A 43 -20.25 -11.96 1.36
CA GLY A 43 -20.92 -13.20 1.73
C GLY A 43 -20.57 -14.41 0.84
N LEU A 44 -19.73 -14.23 -0.18
CA LEU A 44 -19.48 -15.19 -1.26
C LEU A 44 -18.10 -15.89 -1.18
N SER A 45 -17.53 -16.02 0.02
CA SER A 45 -16.20 -16.64 0.21
C SER A 45 -15.11 -16.04 -0.71
N CYS A 46 -15.14 -14.72 -0.90
CA CYS A 46 -14.18 -13.98 -1.72
C CYS A 46 -12.72 -14.19 -1.21
N ASN A 47 -11.74 -14.27 -2.11
CA ASN A 47 -10.31 -14.37 -1.79
C ASN A 47 -9.48 -13.35 -2.62
N PRO A 48 -8.81 -12.37 -1.99
CA PRO A 48 -8.76 -12.13 -0.55
C PRO A 48 -10.11 -11.67 0.01
N CYS A 49 -10.44 -12.13 1.22
CA CYS A 49 -11.62 -11.65 1.94
C CYS A 49 -11.37 -10.23 2.46
N ILE A 50 -12.43 -9.44 2.67
CA ILE A 50 -12.30 -8.09 3.26
C ILE A 50 -11.60 -8.13 4.62
N PHE A 51 -11.82 -9.19 5.41
CA PHE A 51 -11.14 -9.39 6.68
C PHE A 51 -9.65 -9.73 6.52
N ASP A 52 -9.26 -10.41 5.44
CA ASP A 52 -7.85 -10.68 5.14
C ASP A 52 -7.12 -9.39 4.76
N LEU A 53 -7.77 -8.55 3.95
CA LEU A 53 -7.25 -7.24 3.57
C LEU A 53 -7.12 -6.33 4.80
N HIS A 54 -8.15 -6.27 5.63
CA HIS A 54 -8.11 -5.51 6.87
C HIS A 54 -6.98 -5.99 7.80
N GLN A 55 -6.78 -7.31 7.94
CA GLN A 55 -5.69 -7.84 8.73
C GLN A 55 -4.31 -7.40 8.19
N GLN A 56 -4.15 -7.32 6.86
CA GLN A 56 -2.92 -6.78 6.25
C GLN A 56 -2.76 -5.29 6.56
N ASP A 57 -3.83 -4.51 6.49
CA ASP A 57 -3.82 -3.08 6.80
C ASP A 57 -3.44 -2.81 8.27
N ILE A 58 -3.97 -3.60 9.21
CA ILE A 58 -3.62 -3.54 10.64
C ILE A 58 -2.14 -3.85 10.86
N VAL A 59 -1.62 -4.88 10.20
CA VAL A 59 -0.19 -5.24 10.30
C VAL A 59 0.68 -4.12 9.72
N HIS A 60 0.31 -3.55 8.58
CA HIS A 60 1.03 -2.43 7.99
C HIS A 60 1.04 -1.22 8.92
N TRP A 61 -0.11 -0.85 9.46
CA TRP A 61 -0.23 0.23 10.44
C TRP A 61 0.67 -0.02 11.67
N ALA A 62 0.65 -1.24 12.22
CA ALA A 62 1.48 -1.59 13.38
C ALA A 62 2.98 -1.49 13.06
N LYS A 63 3.41 -1.90 11.86
CA LYS A 63 4.81 -1.74 11.43
C LYS A 63 5.23 -0.27 11.38
N GLU A 64 4.41 0.60 10.80
CA GLU A 64 4.70 2.05 10.75
C GLU A 64 4.79 2.66 12.15
N CYS A 65 3.90 2.27 13.07
CA CYS A 65 3.94 2.75 14.45
C CYS A 65 5.14 2.20 15.22
N ALA A 66 5.49 0.93 15.03
CA ALA A 66 6.55 0.30 15.78
C ALA A 66 7.94 0.87 15.46
N ARG A 67 8.12 1.51 14.29
CA ARG A 67 9.37 2.21 13.93
C ARG A 67 9.61 3.50 14.73
N SER A 68 8.59 4.08 15.33
CA SER A 68 8.72 5.29 16.15
C SER A 68 8.68 5.01 17.65
N ILE A 69 8.53 3.75 18.07
CA ILE A 69 8.45 3.35 19.47
C ILE A 69 9.80 2.78 19.89
N ASP A 70 10.51 3.48 20.75
CA ASP A 70 11.78 3.01 21.31
C ASP A 70 11.55 1.97 22.41
N THR A 71 12.46 1.00 22.51
CA THR A 71 12.53 0.02 23.59
C THR A 71 13.72 0.30 24.51
N ASP A 72 13.69 -0.27 25.72
CA ASP A 72 14.78 -0.16 26.70
C ASP A 72 16.13 -0.69 26.19
N THR A 73 16.12 -1.46 25.09
CA THR A 73 17.32 -2.01 24.45
C THR A 73 18.02 -1.01 23.52
N GLY A 74 17.44 0.18 23.31
CA GLY A 74 17.93 1.18 22.36
C GLY A 74 17.60 0.87 20.89
N LYS A 75 16.74 -0.13 20.65
CA LYS A 75 16.16 -0.45 19.34
C LYS A 75 14.69 -0.03 19.29
N THR A 76 14.17 0.14 18.09
CA THR A 76 12.73 0.32 17.88
C THR A 76 11.97 -0.98 18.16
N LEU A 77 10.70 -0.87 18.52
CA LEU A 77 9.81 -2.02 18.73
C LEU A 77 9.70 -2.90 17.48
N PHE A 78 9.81 -2.28 16.30
CA PHE A 78 9.84 -3.01 15.02
C PHE A 78 11.07 -3.92 14.95
N GLU A 79 12.27 -3.39 15.19
CA GLU A 79 13.52 -4.16 15.11
C GLU A 79 13.61 -5.27 16.16
N ASP A 80 13.04 -5.05 17.34
CA ASP A 80 13.06 -6.04 18.42
C ASP A 80 12.15 -7.26 18.12
N ILE A 81 11.02 -7.03 17.43
CA ILE A 81 10.02 -8.08 17.16
C ILE A 81 10.20 -8.71 15.78
N MET A 82 10.35 -7.89 14.74
CA MET A 82 10.48 -8.35 13.35
C MET A 82 11.93 -8.68 12.98
N GLY A 83 12.89 -8.26 13.81
CA GLY A 83 14.29 -8.24 13.48
C GLY A 83 14.66 -7.02 12.65
N VAL A 84 15.96 -6.85 12.43
CA VAL A 84 16.45 -5.95 11.38
C VAL A 84 16.14 -6.65 10.06
N GLU A 85 15.00 -6.33 9.46
CA GLU A 85 14.95 -6.42 8.00
C GLU A 85 16.07 -5.48 7.55
N GLU A 86 17.09 -6.01 6.84
CA GLU A 86 17.95 -5.13 6.06
C GLU A 86 16.99 -4.26 5.26
N GLU A 87 16.83 -3.00 5.66
CA GLU A 87 16.21 -2.03 4.80
C GLU A 87 17.01 -2.17 3.52
N LYS A 88 16.38 -2.68 2.46
CA LYS A 88 16.86 -2.42 1.11
C LYS A 88 16.67 -0.94 0.87
N HIS A 89 17.46 -0.14 1.58
CA HIS A 89 17.79 1.23 1.32
C HIS A 89 18.49 1.20 -0.05
N GLY A 90 17.70 1.23 -1.11
CA GLY A 90 18.22 1.07 -2.47
C GLY A 90 17.19 0.73 -3.55
N GLU A 91 16.02 0.17 -3.23
CA GLU A 91 14.98 -0.03 -4.25
C GLU A 91 14.02 1.15 -4.26
N ARG A 92 14.18 2.04 -5.25
CA ARG A 92 13.23 3.13 -5.51
C ARG A 92 11.80 2.58 -5.61
N GLU A 93 10.84 3.31 -5.07
CA GLU A 93 9.43 3.05 -5.33
C GLU A 93 9.11 3.29 -6.81
N ALA A 94 8.24 2.47 -7.40
CA ALA A 94 7.84 2.63 -8.79
C ALA A 94 6.95 3.86 -9.00
N PHE A 95 6.19 4.27 -7.98
CA PHE A 95 5.23 5.38 -8.06
C PHE A 95 5.38 6.34 -6.88
N SER A 96 5.29 7.64 -7.14
CA SER A 96 5.26 8.69 -6.12
C SER A 96 3.86 9.29 -5.99
N ARG A 97 3.57 9.86 -4.81
CA ARG A 97 2.38 10.70 -4.60
C ARG A 97 2.58 12.12 -5.09
N ASP A 98 3.81 12.60 -5.02
CA ASP A 98 4.15 14.00 -5.26
C ASP A 98 4.56 14.24 -6.72
N GLU A 99 5.02 13.19 -7.41
CA GLU A 99 5.62 13.30 -8.74
C GLU A 99 5.04 12.32 -9.76
N TYR A 100 4.87 12.82 -10.98
CA TYR A 100 4.47 12.02 -12.13
C TYR A 100 5.66 11.27 -12.72
N HIS A 101 5.52 9.95 -12.84
CA HIS A 101 6.52 9.08 -13.43
C HIS A 101 6.08 8.65 -14.84
N PRO A 102 6.96 8.72 -15.86
CA PRO A 102 6.64 8.27 -17.20
C PRO A 102 6.55 6.74 -17.25
N LEU A 103 5.53 6.22 -17.92
CA LEU A 103 5.32 4.80 -18.16
C LEU A 103 5.07 4.51 -19.62
N ASN A 104 5.65 3.41 -20.07
CA ASN A 104 5.49 2.88 -21.41
C ASN A 104 4.25 1.99 -21.47
N ILE A 105 3.31 2.31 -22.36
CA ILE A 105 2.20 1.42 -22.67
C ILE A 105 2.74 0.30 -23.56
N ILE A 106 2.59 -0.95 -23.12
CA ILE A 106 3.01 -2.13 -23.88
C ILE A 106 1.86 -2.83 -24.58
N ALA A 107 0.62 -2.64 -24.12
CA ALA A 107 -0.56 -3.16 -24.79
C ALA A 107 -1.80 -2.32 -24.49
N VAL A 108 -2.71 -2.26 -25.47
CA VAL A 108 -4.06 -1.73 -25.31
C VAL A 108 -5.03 -2.74 -25.91
N GLU A 109 -5.91 -3.29 -25.08
CA GLU A 109 -6.87 -4.31 -25.45
C GLU A 109 -8.29 -3.74 -25.26
N SER A 110 -9.17 -3.88 -26.26
CA SER A 110 -10.58 -3.53 -26.10
C SER A 110 -11.30 -4.73 -25.51
N LEU A 111 -11.78 -4.61 -24.26
CA LEU A 111 -12.58 -5.67 -23.63
C LEU A 111 -14.01 -5.68 -24.18
N ASN A 112 -14.54 -4.49 -24.50
CA ASN A 112 -15.82 -4.28 -25.18
C ASN A 112 -15.82 -2.87 -25.82
N ALA A 113 -16.98 -2.44 -26.34
CA ALA A 113 -17.14 -1.15 -27.02
C ALA A 113 -16.75 0.09 -26.18
N CYS A 114 -16.89 0.01 -24.86
CA CYS A 114 -16.68 1.13 -23.94
C CYS A 114 -15.54 0.90 -22.93
N THR A 115 -14.94 -0.28 -22.91
CA THR A 115 -13.90 -0.65 -21.94
C THR A 115 -12.59 -0.99 -22.64
N LYS A 116 -11.52 -0.32 -22.22
CA LYS A 116 -10.15 -0.59 -22.66
C LYS A 116 -9.29 -1.01 -21.48
N LEU A 117 -8.48 -2.04 -21.69
CA LEU A 117 -7.45 -2.50 -20.77
C LEU A 117 -6.09 -2.00 -21.25
N PHE A 118 -5.38 -1.27 -20.39
CA PHE A 118 -4.03 -0.79 -20.66
C PHE A 118 -3.04 -1.59 -19.84
N ARG A 119 -1.97 -2.06 -20.48
CA ARG A 119 -0.84 -2.71 -19.81
C ARG A 119 0.37 -1.79 -19.91
N PHE A 120 0.98 -1.52 -18.77
CA PHE A 120 2.15 -0.66 -18.65
C PHE A 120 3.37 -1.48 -18.25
N LYS A 121 4.54 -1.06 -18.70
CA LYS A 121 5.82 -1.58 -18.20
C LYS A 121 6.35 -0.66 -17.11
N VAL A 122 6.72 -1.24 -15.97
CA VAL A 122 7.41 -0.56 -14.88
C VAL A 122 8.88 -0.90 -15.00
N ASP A 123 9.68 0.06 -15.49
CA ASP A 123 11.11 -0.15 -15.78
C ASP A 123 12.00 0.03 -14.54
N VAL A 124 11.52 0.76 -13.53
CA VAL A 124 12.29 1.12 -12.34
C VAL A 124 11.42 0.95 -11.10
N GLY A 125 12.02 0.34 -10.09
CA GLY A 125 11.47 0.30 -8.74
C GLY A 125 10.43 -0.77 -8.48
N ARG A 126 10.07 -0.90 -7.20
CA ARG A 126 9.08 -1.87 -6.73
C ARG A 126 7.67 -1.26 -6.79
N ILE A 127 6.70 -2.03 -7.28
CA ILE A 127 5.28 -1.65 -7.24
C ILE A 127 4.89 -1.42 -5.78
N ASN A 128 4.52 -0.18 -5.48
CA ASN A 128 4.16 0.32 -4.15
C ASN A 128 2.71 0.84 -4.11
N LEU A 129 1.80 0.15 -4.82
CA LEU A 129 0.38 0.48 -4.84
C LEU A 129 -0.42 -0.48 -3.95
N PRO A 130 -1.02 -0.02 -2.84
CA PRO A 130 -1.96 -0.84 -2.07
C PRO A 130 -3.18 -1.21 -2.91
N LEU A 131 -3.82 -2.32 -2.56
CA LEU A 131 -5.09 -2.71 -3.17
C LEU A 131 -6.15 -1.63 -2.89
N GLY A 132 -7.03 -1.41 -3.87
CA GLY A 132 -8.06 -0.35 -3.80
C GLY A 132 -7.55 1.08 -4.07
N CYS A 133 -6.24 1.29 -4.19
CA CYS A 133 -5.72 2.58 -4.64
C CYS A 133 -5.82 2.73 -6.16
N HIS A 134 -5.83 3.98 -6.61
CA HIS A 134 -5.81 4.30 -8.02
C HIS A 134 -4.68 5.26 -8.38
N LEU A 135 -4.32 5.19 -9.65
CA LEU A 135 -3.31 6.00 -10.27
C LEU A 135 -3.99 7.15 -11.03
N ILE A 136 -3.47 8.37 -10.88
CA ILE A 136 -3.82 9.49 -11.75
C ILE A 136 -2.89 9.45 -12.95
N ALA A 137 -3.47 9.32 -14.13
CA ALA A 137 -2.76 9.37 -15.39
C ALA A 137 -2.94 10.74 -16.07
N SER A 138 -1.85 11.28 -16.61
CA SER A 138 -1.84 12.46 -17.46
C SER A 138 -1.14 12.15 -18.78
N ARG A 139 -1.67 12.68 -19.88
CA ARG A 139 -1.06 12.57 -21.21
C ARG A 139 -0.26 13.84 -21.48
N GLN A 140 1.03 13.71 -21.81
CA GLN A 140 1.82 14.87 -22.20
C GLN A 140 1.38 15.43 -23.57
N PRO A 141 1.23 16.77 -23.72
CA PRO A 141 0.99 17.41 -25.00
C PRO A 141 2.31 17.53 -25.78
N GLY A 142 2.44 16.83 -26.90
CA GLY A 142 3.67 16.91 -27.70
C GLY A 142 3.80 15.91 -28.85
N THR A 143 2.85 15.01 -29.07
CA THR A 143 2.89 14.14 -30.25
C THR A 143 1.53 14.04 -30.92
N ILE A 144 1.46 14.63 -32.10
CA ILE A 144 0.31 14.57 -33.00
C ILE A 144 0.27 13.16 -33.59
N TYR A 145 -0.81 12.43 -33.37
CA TYR A 145 -1.06 11.16 -34.03
C TYR A 145 -2.46 11.15 -34.63
N SER A 146 -2.50 11.22 -35.94
CA SER A 146 -3.68 10.95 -36.76
C SER A 146 -3.98 9.46 -36.75
N TYR A 147 -5.17 9.07 -36.27
CA TYR A 147 -5.71 7.70 -36.22
C TYR A 147 -4.84 6.70 -35.41
N LEU A 148 -5.20 6.47 -34.13
CA LEU A 148 -4.56 5.59 -33.13
C LEU A 148 -3.87 4.29 -33.67
N PRO A 149 -2.80 3.77 -33.04
CA PRO A 149 -2.14 4.21 -31.82
C PRO A 149 -0.68 4.58 -32.05
N ALA A 150 -0.29 5.74 -31.56
CA ALA A 150 1.07 5.89 -31.12
C ALA A 150 1.05 6.37 -29.68
N CYS A 151 1.42 5.42 -28.84
CA CYS A 151 1.42 5.52 -27.41
C CYS A 151 2.74 6.15 -27.00
N ASN A 152 2.77 7.47 -26.89
CA ASN A 152 3.86 8.13 -26.20
C ASN A 152 3.48 8.34 -24.73
N ASN A 153 4.43 7.96 -23.88
CA ASN A 153 4.53 8.12 -22.43
C ASN A 153 3.31 8.70 -21.73
N ILE A 154 2.67 7.87 -20.91
CA ILE A 154 1.69 8.34 -19.91
C ILE A 154 2.44 8.60 -18.63
N GLN A 155 2.21 9.77 -18.06
CA GLN A 155 2.74 10.12 -16.76
C GLN A 155 1.72 9.73 -15.69
N ILE A 156 2.18 9.03 -14.65
CA ILE A 156 1.30 8.55 -13.58
C ILE A 156 1.80 8.94 -12.19
N ARG A 157 0.88 9.30 -11.28
CA ARG A 157 1.13 9.42 -9.84
C ARG A 157 0.04 8.70 -9.02
N THR A 158 0.34 8.35 -7.78
CA THR A 158 -0.62 7.65 -6.90
C THR A 158 -1.45 8.63 -6.10
N VAL A 159 -2.75 8.34 -5.93
CA VAL A 159 -3.58 9.01 -4.92
C VAL A 159 -4.15 7.97 -3.96
N LYS A 160 -3.99 8.24 -2.67
CA LYS A 160 -4.69 7.49 -1.62
C LYS A 160 -6.10 8.08 -1.55
N SER A 161 -7.08 7.37 -2.11
CA SER A 161 -8.48 7.71 -1.87
C SER A 161 -8.81 7.32 -0.43
N VAL A 162 -9.12 8.30 0.41
CA VAL A 162 -9.81 8.05 1.67
C VAL A 162 -11.29 8.15 1.33
N HIS A 163 -12.00 7.02 1.34
CA HIS A 163 -13.46 7.05 1.31
C HIS A 163 -13.96 7.11 2.76
N LEU A 164 -14.78 8.15 3.00
CA LEU A 164 -15.50 8.45 4.24
C LEU A 164 -16.46 7.32 4.64
#